data_AF-A0A7X6TZE9-F1
#
_entry.id   AF-A0A7X6TZE9-F1
#
_cell.length_a   1.000
_cell.length_b   1.000
_cell.length_c   1.000
_cell.angle_alpha   90.00
_cell.angle_beta   90.00
_cell.angle_gamma   90.00
#
_symmetry.space_group_name_H-M   'P 1'
#
loop_
_entity.id
_entity.type
_entity.pdbx_description
1 polymer ?
#
loop_
_entity_poly.entity_id
_entity_poly.type
_entity_poly.pdbx_seq_one_letter_code
_entity_poly.pdbx_strand_id
1 'polypeptide(L)'
;MVKNVFATKWGIVLTGGIIGILAALLQLWGNPANMGICVACFVRDATGALGLHRAAVVQYLRPEILGFVLGSFVAAYLFKEYRPRAGSAPLVRFVLGFFSMIGALVFLGCPWRALLRLAGGDWNALLGLLGLAVGIWIGTIFLKKGFNLGPARKTYSAVGWIFPLIMAGLLVIMLLNPQVAGQDKNGVLFYSIEGPGSLHAPLIISLVVG
;
A
#
# COMPACT_ATOMS: atom_id res chain seq x y z
N MET A 1 -3.77 27.31 15.85
CA MET A 1 -2.98 26.21 15.24
C MET A 1 -3.09 25.04 16.20
N VAL A 2 -3.88 24.02 15.88
CA VAL A 2 -4.04 22.85 16.77
C VAL A 2 -2.68 22.14 16.82
N LYS A 3 -2.11 21.96 18.02
CA LYS A 3 -0.90 21.14 18.19
C LYS A 3 -1.24 19.74 17.68
N ASN A 4 -0.51 19.25 16.69
CA ASN A 4 -0.77 17.93 16.12
C ASN A 4 -0.40 16.86 17.17
N VAL A 5 -1.40 16.41 17.95
CA VAL A 5 -1.23 15.51 19.09
C VAL A 5 -0.59 14.18 18.66
N PHE A 6 -0.89 13.75 17.43
CA PHE A 6 -0.31 12.56 16.81
C PHE A 6 1.18 12.69 16.47
N ALA A 7 1.71 13.92 16.33
CA ALA A 7 3.13 14.16 16.06
C ALA A 7 4.01 14.15 17.33
N THR A 8 3.42 13.94 18.51
CA THR A 8 4.19 13.77 19.76
C THR A 8 4.81 12.37 19.84
N LYS A 9 5.86 12.17 20.64
CA LYS A 9 6.50 10.85 20.83
C LYS A 9 5.47 9.78 21.22
N TRP A 10 4.58 10.11 22.17
CA TRP A 10 3.49 9.23 22.59
C TRP A 10 2.44 9.04 21.50
N GLY A 11 2.10 10.08 20.73
CA GLY A 11 1.21 9.97 19.57
C GLY A 11 1.73 9.01 18.50
N ILE A 12 3.03 9.06 18.18
CA ILE A 12 3.67 8.15 17.23
C ILE A 12 3.65 6.70 17.74
N VAL A 13 3.99 6.49 19.02
CA VAL A 13 3.98 5.14 19.63
C VAL A 13 2.57 4.56 19.66
N LEU A 14 1.57 5.34 20.07
CA LEU A 14 0.18 4.91 20.11
C LEU A 14 -0.33 4.57 18.71
N THR A 15 -0.05 5.42 17.72
CA THR A 15 -0.44 5.20 16.32
C THR A 15 0.21 3.92 15.77
N GLY A 16 1.52 3.73 15.99
CA GLY A 16 2.22 2.52 15.58
C GLY A 16 1.67 1.26 16.26
N GLY A 17 1.34 1.33 17.54
CA GLY A 17 0.70 0.23 18.28
C GLY A 17 -0.67 -0.14 17.72
N ILE A 18 -1.53 0.86 17.46
CA ILE A 18 -2.85 0.66 16.87
C ILE A 18 -2.74 0.00 15.49
N ILE A 19 -1.89 0.53 14.61
CA ILE A 19 -1.70 -0.04 13.26
C ILE A 19 -1.14 -1.47 13.36
N GLY A 20 -0.20 -1.73 14.26
CA GLY A 20 0.34 -3.07 14.51
C GLY A 20 -0.74 -4.08 14.93
N ILE A 21 -1.59 -3.70 15.88
CA ILE A 21 -2.71 -4.54 16.35
C ILE A 21 -3.70 -4.79 15.20
N LEU A 22 -4.13 -3.73 14.50
CA LEU A 22 -5.08 -3.84 13.40
C LEU A 22 -4.55 -4.72 12.26
N ALA A 23 -3.25 -4.65 11.96
CA ALA A 23 -2.65 -5.51 10.95
C ALA A 23 -2.61 -6.98 11.34
N ALA A 24 -2.39 -7.30 12.61
CA ALA A 24 -2.47 -8.67 13.12
C ALA A 24 -3.93 -9.17 13.11
N LEU A 25 -4.89 -8.32 13.48
CA LEU A 25 -6.31 -8.64 13.42
C LEU A 25 -6.79 -8.88 11.98
N LEU A 26 -6.28 -8.13 11.00
CA LEU A 26 -6.60 -8.37 9.59
C LEU A 26 -6.20 -9.76 9.12
N GLN A 27 -5.08 -10.32 9.63
CA GLN A 27 -4.70 -11.70 9.34
C GLN A 27 -5.73 -12.69 9.88
N LEU A 28 -6.25 -12.45 11.10
CA LEU A 28 -7.31 -13.26 11.70
C LEU A 28 -8.64 -13.13 10.96
N TRP A 29 -8.93 -11.95 10.41
CA TRP A 29 -10.16 -11.68 9.68
C TRP A 29 -10.16 -12.16 8.22
N GLY A 30 -9.08 -12.76 7.73
CA GLY A 30 -9.06 -13.46 6.45
C GLY A 30 -8.03 -12.96 5.45
N ASN A 31 -7.26 -11.90 5.76
CA ASN A 31 -6.10 -11.56 4.93
C ASN A 31 -5.02 -12.67 5.03
N PRO A 32 -4.14 -12.81 4.01
CA PRO A 32 -3.15 -13.88 4.01
C PRO A 32 -2.32 -13.86 5.30
N ALA A 33 -2.08 -15.02 5.91
CA ALA A 33 -1.33 -15.11 7.17
C ALA A 33 0.06 -14.44 7.09
N ASN A 34 0.68 -14.47 5.91
CA ASN A 34 1.95 -13.81 5.64
C ASN A 34 1.83 -12.36 5.14
N MET A 35 0.63 -11.77 5.10
CA MET A 35 0.32 -10.41 4.63
C MET A 35 -0.88 -9.83 5.39
N GLY A 36 -0.66 -9.15 6.52
CA GLY A 36 -1.73 -8.38 7.19
C GLY A 36 -2.11 -7.13 6.39
N ILE A 37 -1.15 -6.23 6.20
CA ILE A 37 -1.19 -5.10 5.26
C ILE A 37 0.14 -5.09 4.48
N CYS A 38 0.14 -5.17 3.16
CA CYS A 38 1.36 -4.86 2.40
C CYS A 38 1.02 -4.17 1.10
N VAL A 39 1.36 -2.88 1.04
CA VAL A 39 1.09 -2.02 -0.10
C VAL A 39 1.66 -2.58 -1.40
N ALA A 40 2.90 -3.09 -1.40
CA ALA A 40 3.50 -3.65 -2.61
C ALA A 40 2.73 -4.88 -3.13
N CYS A 41 2.37 -5.81 -2.25
CA CYS A 41 1.62 -7.00 -2.64
C CYS A 41 0.20 -6.65 -3.06
N PHE A 42 -0.44 -5.69 -2.38
CA PHE A 42 -1.81 -5.31 -2.67
C PHE A 42 -1.93 -4.51 -3.96
N VAL A 43 -0.94 -3.67 -4.28
CA VAL A 43 -0.85 -3.01 -5.58
C VAL A 43 -0.67 -4.04 -6.69
N ARG A 44 0.17 -5.07 -6.50
CA ARG A 44 0.27 -6.20 -7.44
C ARG A 44 -1.09 -6.90 -7.60
N ASP A 45 -1.76 -7.24 -6.50
CA ASP A 45 -3.05 -7.94 -6.57
C ASP A 45 -4.12 -7.09 -7.29
N ALA A 46 -4.12 -5.76 -7.06
CA ALA A 46 -4.98 -4.83 -7.77
C ALA A 46 -4.64 -4.73 -9.27
N THR A 47 -3.35 -4.71 -9.64
CA THR A 47 -2.95 -4.76 -11.05
C THR A 47 -3.37 -6.07 -11.73
N GLY A 48 -3.38 -7.18 -10.99
CA GLY A 48 -3.88 -8.46 -11.45
C GLY A 48 -5.40 -8.46 -11.64
N ALA A 49 -6.14 -7.84 -10.71
CA ALA A 49 -7.59 -7.69 -10.80
C ALA A 49 -8.02 -6.82 -11.98
N LEU A 50 -7.23 -5.80 -12.32
CA LEU A 50 -7.42 -4.95 -13.50
C LEU A 50 -6.96 -5.61 -14.81
N GLY A 51 -6.38 -6.82 -14.75
CA GLY A 51 -5.92 -7.55 -15.93
C GLY A 51 -4.63 -7.01 -16.56
N LEU A 52 -3.88 -6.16 -15.85
CA LEU A 52 -2.58 -5.63 -16.31
C LEU A 52 -1.47 -6.71 -16.28
N HIS A 53 -1.68 -7.78 -15.53
CA HIS A 53 -0.95 -9.04 -15.65
C HIS A 53 -1.89 -10.24 -15.47
N ARG A 54 -1.45 -11.44 -15.88
CA ARG A 54 -2.27 -12.66 -15.96
C ARG A 54 -1.97 -13.74 -14.92
N ALA A 55 -1.23 -13.40 -13.86
CA ALA A 55 -0.97 -14.33 -12.76
C ALA A 55 -2.26 -14.61 -11.95
N ALA A 56 -2.88 -15.77 -12.18
CA ALA A 56 -4.19 -16.15 -11.63
C ALA A 56 -4.27 -16.21 -10.10
N VAL A 57 -3.13 -16.39 -9.41
CA VAL A 57 -3.06 -16.53 -7.94
C VAL A 57 -3.07 -15.19 -7.18
N VAL A 58 -2.96 -14.08 -7.89
CA VAL A 58 -2.78 -12.72 -7.32
C VAL A 58 -3.65 -11.69 -8.04
N GLN A 59 -4.95 -11.93 -8.05
CA GLN A 59 -5.96 -11.09 -8.69
C GLN A 59 -7.07 -10.80 -7.67
N TYR A 60 -6.97 -9.66 -7.01
CA TYR A 60 -8.01 -9.17 -6.11
C TYR A 60 -7.83 -7.68 -5.90
N LEU A 61 -8.90 -6.92 -6.09
CA LEU A 61 -8.89 -5.49 -5.82
C LEU A 61 -9.01 -5.27 -4.31
N ARG A 62 -7.86 -5.13 -3.65
CA ARG A 62 -7.73 -4.99 -2.18
C ARG A 62 -8.36 -3.69 -1.67
N PRO A 63 -9.48 -3.73 -0.93
CA PRO A 63 -10.12 -2.52 -0.41
C PRO A 63 -9.25 -1.74 0.56
N GLU A 64 -8.27 -2.38 1.20
CA GLU A 64 -7.34 -1.74 2.15
C GLU A 64 -6.56 -0.60 1.51
N ILE A 65 -6.14 -0.74 0.25
CA ILE A 65 -5.41 0.33 -0.45
C ILE A 65 -6.35 1.48 -0.82
N LEU A 66 -7.61 1.16 -1.14
CA LEU A 66 -8.61 2.16 -1.45
C LEU A 66 -8.95 2.97 -0.20
N GLY A 67 -9.15 2.28 0.94
CA GLY A 67 -9.31 2.88 2.27
C GLY A 67 -8.14 3.78 2.62
N PHE A 68 -6.90 3.28 2.49
CA PHE A 68 -5.70 4.04 2.84
C PHE A 68 -5.56 5.35 2.06
N VAL A 69 -5.86 5.32 0.76
CA VAL A 69 -5.79 6.53 -0.08
C VAL A 69 -6.94 7.48 0.22
N LEU A 70 -8.17 7.00 0.33
CA LEU A 70 -9.34 7.85 0.59
C LEU A 70 -9.35 8.41 2.02
N GLY A 71 -9.00 7.60 3.00
CA GLY A 71 -8.86 7.96 4.40
C GLY A 71 -7.76 8.99 4.62
N SER A 72 -6.56 8.79 4.04
CA SER A 72 -5.49 9.79 4.12
C SER A 72 -5.85 11.10 3.40
N PHE A 73 -6.62 11.03 2.31
CA PHE A 73 -7.14 12.21 1.63
C PHE A 73 -8.13 13.00 2.49
N VAL A 74 -9.12 12.32 3.10
CA VAL A 74 -10.09 12.95 4.02
C VAL A 74 -9.39 13.54 5.24
N ALA A 75 -8.46 12.81 5.85
CA ALA A 75 -7.69 13.28 6.98
C ALA A 75 -6.88 14.55 6.63
N ALA A 76 -6.23 14.59 5.47
CA ALA A 76 -5.47 15.77 5.04
C ALA A 76 -6.34 17.03 4.91
N TYR A 77 -7.61 16.88 4.52
CA TYR A 77 -8.58 17.98 4.47
C TYR A 77 -9.08 18.39 5.86
N LEU A 78 -9.42 17.41 6.72
CA LEU A 78 -9.89 17.66 8.09
C LEU A 78 -8.84 18.42 8.91
N PHE A 79 -7.57 18.03 8.80
CA PHE A 79 -6.45 18.70 9.49
C PHE A 79 -5.92 19.93 8.75
N LYS A 80 -6.49 20.28 7.58
CA LYS A 80 -6.05 21.40 6.73
C LYS A 80 -4.56 21.33 6.35
N GLU A 81 -4.03 20.12 6.22
CA GLU A 81 -2.65 19.83 5.81
C GLU A 81 -2.53 19.47 4.32
N TYR A 82 -3.66 19.43 3.60
CA TYR A 82 -3.68 19.11 2.18
C TYR A 82 -2.87 20.12 1.34
N ARG A 83 -1.79 19.63 0.72
CA ARG A 83 -0.88 20.43 -0.10
C ARG A 83 -0.54 19.67 -1.38
N PRO A 84 -1.26 19.92 -2.49
CA PRO A 84 -0.98 19.26 -3.77
C PRO A 84 0.39 19.70 -4.29
N ARG A 85 1.24 18.72 -4.60
CA ARG A 85 2.59 18.95 -5.14
C ARG A 85 2.81 18.07 -6.37
N ALA A 86 3.46 18.65 -7.36
CA ALA A 86 3.98 17.91 -8.51
C ALA A 86 5.50 18.03 -8.52
N GLY A 87 6.20 16.96 -8.90
CA GLY A 87 7.65 16.93 -8.94
C GLY A 87 8.19 16.91 -10.37
N SER A 88 9.40 17.42 -10.57
CA SER A 88 10.19 17.32 -11.81
C SER A 88 10.93 15.97 -11.94
N ALA A 89 11.37 15.57 -13.14
CA ALA A 89 12.05 14.28 -13.41
C ALA A 89 11.15 13.02 -13.24
N PRO A 90 10.06 12.90 -14.04
CA PRO A 90 9.14 11.77 -13.96
C PRO A 90 9.81 10.42 -14.28
N LEU A 91 10.72 10.38 -15.25
CA LEU A 91 11.40 9.14 -15.66
C LEU A 91 12.24 8.55 -14.51
N VAL A 92 13.01 9.38 -13.81
CA VAL A 92 13.84 8.91 -12.69
C VAL A 92 12.96 8.37 -11.56
N ARG A 93 11.88 9.07 -11.21
CA ARG A 93 10.92 8.58 -10.20
C ARG A 93 10.28 7.25 -10.61
N PHE A 94 9.91 7.11 -11.88
CA PHE A 94 9.34 5.88 -12.41
C PHE A 94 10.33 4.71 -12.31
N VAL A 95 11.57 4.91 -12.76
CA VAL A 95 12.62 3.87 -12.71
C VAL A 95 12.93 3.46 -11.26
N LEU A 96 13.02 4.42 -10.34
CA LEU A 96 13.21 4.13 -8.92
C LEU A 96 12.02 3.35 -8.33
N GLY A 97 10.79 3.72 -8.68
CA GLY A 97 9.58 2.99 -8.27
C GLY A 97 9.54 1.57 -8.82
N PHE A 98 9.94 1.40 -10.09
CA PHE A 98 10.02 0.10 -10.75
C PHE A 98 11.00 -0.85 -10.03
N PHE A 99 12.23 -0.40 -9.79
CA PHE A 99 13.21 -1.20 -9.04
C PHE A 99 12.78 -1.44 -7.59
N SER A 100 12.15 -0.45 -6.95
CA SER A 100 11.57 -0.63 -5.61
C SER A 100 10.49 -1.71 -5.59
N MET A 101 9.64 -1.78 -6.62
CA MET A 101 8.59 -2.79 -6.72
C MET A 101 9.17 -4.18 -6.96
N ILE A 102 10.14 -4.31 -7.87
CA ILE A 102 10.86 -5.57 -8.11
C ILE A 102 11.52 -6.05 -6.81
N GLY A 103 12.28 -5.19 -6.14
CA GLY A 103 12.95 -5.54 -4.88
C GLY A 103 11.96 -5.95 -3.79
N ALA A 104 10.85 -5.21 -3.64
CA ALA A 104 9.84 -5.52 -2.63
C ALA A 104 9.13 -6.86 -2.90
N LEU A 105 8.91 -7.23 -4.15
CA LEU A 105 8.26 -8.49 -4.53
C LEU A 105 9.22 -9.69 -4.47
N VAL A 106 10.45 -9.55 -4.96
CA VAL A 106 11.45 -10.62 -5.00
C VAL A 106 11.93 -10.98 -3.59
N PHE A 107 12.32 -9.98 -2.80
CA PHE A 107 12.82 -10.21 -1.44
C PHE A 107 11.71 -10.25 -0.39
N LEU A 108 10.45 -10.00 -0.80
CA LEU A 108 9.28 -9.95 0.09
C LEU A 108 9.47 -8.95 1.24
N GLY A 109 10.30 -7.93 1.01
CA GLY A 109 10.88 -7.05 2.03
C GLY A 109 10.11 -5.76 2.28
N CYS A 110 8.80 -5.70 1.98
CA CYS A 110 8.02 -4.54 2.43
C CYS A 110 8.08 -4.50 3.97
N PRO A 111 8.39 -3.34 4.59
CA PRO A 111 8.73 -3.28 6.02
C PRO A 111 7.65 -3.90 6.90
N TRP A 112 6.39 -3.72 6.50
CA TRP A 112 5.25 -4.28 7.21
C TRP A 112 5.16 -5.82 7.12
N ARG A 113 5.31 -6.39 5.92
CA ARG A 113 5.29 -7.84 5.73
C ARG A 113 6.49 -8.51 6.39
N ALA A 114 7.66 -7.88 6.32
CA ALA A 114 8.85 -8.40 6.94
C ALA A 114 8.68 -8.44 8.47
N LEU A 115 8.12 -7.39 9.09
CA LEU A 115 7.80 -7.39 10.52
C LEU A 115 6.75 -8.44 10.89
N LEU A 116 5.65 -8.56 10.13
CA LEU A 116 4.62 -9.57 10.41
C LEU A 116 5.13 -11.01 10.24
N ARG A 117 6.01 -11.26 9.25
CA ARG A 117 6.66 -12.56 9.07
C ARG A 117 7.60 -12.87 10.23
N LEU A 118 8.38 -11.88 10.68
CA LEU A 118 9.25 -12.03 11.84
C LEU A 118 8.44 -12.34 13.11
N ALA A 119 7.32 -11.63 13.31
CA ALA A 119 6.39 -11.88 14.42
C ALA A 119 5.73 -13.27 14.34
N GLY A 120 5.49 -13.78 13.13
CA GLY A 120 5.02 -15.14 12.88
C GLY A 120 6.09 -16.23 12.97
N GLY A 121 7.33 -15.90 13.36
CA GLY A 121 8.42 -16.86 13.58
C GLY A 121 9.29 -17.15 12.35
N ASP A 122 9.12 -16.42 11.23
CA ASP A 122 9.93 -16.61 10.02
C ASP A 122 11.24 -15.79 10.09
N TRP A 123 12.32 -16.47 10.44
CA TRP A 123 13.65 -15.87 10.58
C TRP A 123 14.27 -15.38 9.26
N ASN A 124 13.77 -15.85 8.11
CA ASN A 124 14.22 -15.32 6.81
C ASN A 124 13.81 -13.86 6.60
N ALA A 125 12.82 -13.37 7.34
CA ALA A 125 12.45 -11.96 7.32
C ALA A 125 13.59 -11.04 7.78
N LEU A 126 14.52 -11.55 8.60
CA LEU A 126 15.67 -10.77 9.07
C LEU A 126 16.62 -10.41 7.92
N LEU A 127 16.85 -11.34 6.99
CA LEU A 127 17.65 -11.07 5.78
C LEU A 127 16.96 -10.04 4.88
N GLY A 128 15.63 -10.10 4.77
CA GLY A 128 14.84 -9.09 4.05
C GLY A 128 14.94 -7.70 4.68
N LEU A 129 14.87 -7.61 6.01
CA LEU A 129 15.04 -6.35 6.76
C LEU A 129 16.46 -5.80 6.64
N LEU A 130 17.48 -6.65 6.73
CA LEU A 130 18.87 -6.25 6.52
C LEU A 130 19.10 -5.73 5.11
N GLY A 131 18.57 -6.42 4.09
CA GLY A 131 18.61 -5.96 2.70
C GLY A 131 17.96 -4.59 2.52
N LEU A 132 16.78 -4.37 3.12
CA LEU A 132 16.11 -3.07 3.11
C LEU A 132 16.95 -1.99 3.82
N ALA A 133 17.54 -2.30 4.97
CA ALA A 133 18.37 -1.38 5.73
C ALA A 133 19.63 -0.96 4.96
N VAL A 134 20.32 -1.93 4.35
CA VAL A 134 21.50 -1.68 3.50
C VAL A 134 21.11 -0.87 2.25
N GLY A 135 19.98 -1.20 1.61
CA GLY A 135 19.47 -0.43 0.47
C GLY A 135 19.16 1.02 0.81
N ILE A 136 18.49 1.27 1.95
CA ILE A 136 18.25 2.63 2.46
C ILE A 136 19.58 3.33 2.75
N TRP A 137 20.52 2.66 3.41
CA TRP A 137 21.83 3.24 3.72
C TRP A 137 22.58 3.68 2.45
N ILE A 138 22.67 2.82 1.44
CA ILE A 138 23.25 3.16 0.14
C ILE A 138 22.50 4.35 -0.48
N GLY A 139 21.16 4.32 -0.50
CA GLY A 139 20.33 5.42 -1.00
C GLY A 139 20.61 6.75 -0.31
N THR A 140 20.82 6.75 1.01
CA THR A 140 21.17 7.98 1.75
C THR A 140 22.55 8.51 1.39
N ILE A 141 23.51 7.65 1.02
CA ILE A 141 24.83 8.08 0.54
C ILE A 141 24.69 8.80 -0.81
N PHE A 142 23.89 8.26 -1.73
CA PHE A 142 23.63 8.93 -3.02
C PHE A 142 22.97 10.30 -2.84
N LEU A 143 21.99 10.41 -1.94
CA LEU A 143 21.37 11.69 -1.59
C LEU A 143 22.38 12.68 -1.00
N LYS A 144 23.27 12.22 -0.11
CA LYS A 144 24.35 13.06 0.46
C LYS A 144 25.37 13.51 -0.57
N LYS A 145 25.62 12.71 -1.62
CA LYS A 145 26.56 13.04 -2.71
C LYS A 145 25.99 13.97 -3.79
N GLY A 146 24.78 14.50 -3.60
CA GLY A 146 24.18 15.52 -4.48
C GLY A 146 23.10 15.02 -5.43
N PHE A 147 22.66 13.75 -5.32
CA PHE A 147 21.49 13.28 -6.06
C PHE A 147 20.22 13.99 -5.57
N ASN A 148 19.50 14.66 -6.47
CA ASN A 148 18.25 15.34 -6.18
C ASN A 148 17.20 15.00 -7.24
N LEU A 149 15.97 14.75 -6.80
CA LEU A 149 14.81 14.44 -7.67
C LEU A 149 14.15 15.71 -8.23
N GLY A 150 14.88 16.83 -8.22
CA GLY A 150 14.42 18.16 -8.61
C GLY A 150 13.29 18.72 -7.73
N PRO A 151 12.89 19.99 -7.94
CA PRO A 151 11.96 20.68 -7.05
C PRO A 151 10.53 20.10 -7.07
N ALA A 152 9.92 19.99 -5.90
CA ALA A 152 8.49 19.77 -5.74
C ALA A 152 7.76 21.13 -5.77
N ARG A 153 7.02 21.39 -6.85
CA ARG A 153 6.29 22.65 -7.07
C ARG A 153 4.85 22.50 -6.59
N LYS A 154 4.28 23.56 -6.01
CA LYS A 154 2.84 23.62 -5.75
C LYS A 154 2.10 23.48 -7.07
N THR A 155 1.06 22.66 -7.09
CA THR A 155 0.20 22.46 -8.27
C THR A 155 -1.27 22.74 -7.91
N TYR A 156 -2.14 22.69 -8.91
CA TYR A 156 -3.59 22.85 -8.74
C TYR A 156 -4.17 21.72 -7.90
N SER A 157 -5.22 22.01 -7.11
CA SER A 157 -5.94 21.01 -6.31
C SER A 157 -6.49 19.87 -7.17
N ALA A 158 -6.96 20.19 -8.38
CA ALA A 158 -7.46 19.20 -9.33
C ALA A 158 -6.45 18.08 -9.62
N VAL A 159 -5.16 18.41 -9.77
CA VAL A 159 -4.10 17.40 -10.03
C VAL A 159 -3.95 16.44 -8.85
N GLY A 160 -4.07 16.96 -7.62
CA GLY A 160 -4.01 16.14 -6.42
C GLY A 160 -5.27 15.31 -6.15
N TRP A 161 -6.39 15.61 -6.83
CA TRP A 161 -7.64 14.85 -6.72
C TRP A 161 -7.70 13.66 -7.68
N ILE A 162 -6.92 13.68 -8.75
CA ILE A 162 -6.91 12.61 -9.78
C ILE A 162 -6.74 11.24 -9.14
N PHE A 163 -5.75 11.07 -8.26
CA PHE A 163 -5.45 9.76 -7.69
C PHE A 163 -6.51 9.27 -6.69
N PRO A 164 -6.97 10.07 -5.71
CA PRO A 164 -8.14 9.72 -4.89
C PRO A 164 -9.40 9.41 -5.71
N LEU A 165 -9.67 10.16 -6.77
CA LEU A 165 -10.83 9.92 -7.64
C LEU A 165 -10.73 8.60 -8.40
N ILE A 166 -9.53 8.24 -8.89
CA ILE A 166 -9.30 6.93 -9.50
C ILE A 166 -9.58 5.82 -8.46
N MET A 167 -9.09 5.96 -7.23
CA MET A 167 -9.33 4.97 -6.18
C MET A 167 -10.82 4.87 -5.80
N ALA A 168 -11.53 5.99 -5.75
CA ALA A 168 -12.99 6.00 -5.57
C ALA A 168 -13.72 5.32 -6.74
N GLY A 169 -13.29 5.57 -7.97
CA GLY A 169 -13.82 4.91 -9.17
C GLY A 169 -13.60 3.40 -9.14
N LEU A 170 -12.41 2.95 -8.73
CA LEU A 170 -12.09 1.54 -8.53
C LEU A 170 -12.96 0.91 -7.44
N LEU A 171 -13.23 1.65 -6.35
CA LEU A 171 -14.15 1.20 -5.30
C LEU A 171 -15.57 0.99 -5.84
N VAL A 172 -16.08 1.92 -6.66
CA VAL A 172 -17.39 1.78 -7.31
C VAL A 172 -17.42 0.58 -8.25
N ILE A 173 -16.39 0.40 -9.08
CA ILE A 173 -16.28 -0.76 -9.99
C ILE A 173 -16.28 -2.07 -9.18
N MET A 174 -15.58 -2.10 -8.03
CA MET A 174 -15.58 -3.24 -7.13
C MET A 174 -16.96 -3.58 -6.58
N LEU A 175 -17.73 -2.56 -6.17
CA LEU A 175 -19.08 -2.75 -5.64
C LEU A 175 -20.07 -3.22 -6.71
N LEU A 176 -19.90 -2.78 -7.96
CA LEU A 176 -20.74 -3.19 -9.09
C LEU A 176 -20.39 -4.57 -9.63
N ASN A 177 -19.14 -5.03 -9.44
CA ASN A 177 -18.66 -6.32 -9.92
C ASN A 177 -18.14 -7.16 -8.74
N PRO A 178 -18.98 -7.54 -7.76
CA PRO A 178 -18.52 -8.24 -6.57
C PRO A 178 -17.94 -9.62 -6.91
N GLN A 179 -17.05 -10.13 -6.07
CA GLN A 179 -16.52 -11.48 -6.26
C GLN A 179 -17.64 -12.53 -6.17
N VAL A 180 -17.81 -13.34 -7.23
CA VAL A 180 -18.74 -14.47 -7.26
C VAL A 180 -17.96 -15.74 -6.98
N ALA A 181 -18.41 -16.53 -6.00
CA ALA A 181 -17.72 -17.76 -5.61
C ALA A 181 -17.57 -18.72 -6.80
N GLY A 182 -16.33 -19.12 -7.10
CA GLY A 182 -16.01 -20.06 -8.18
C GLY A 182 -15.85 -19.44 -9.58
N GLN A 183 -15.97 -18.12 -9.74
CA GLN A 183 -15.70 -17.44 -11.00
C GLN A 183 -14.38 -16.69 -10.95
N ASP A 184 -13.55 -16.87 -11.99
CA ASP A 184 -12.27 -16.19 -12.19
C ASP A 184 -12.42 -14.75 -12.69
N LYS A 185 -13.65 -14.36 -13.04
CA LYS A 185 -13.97 -13.03 -13.57
C LYS A 185 -15.42 -12.65 -13.24
N ASN A 186 -15.61 -11.42 -12.76
CA ASN A 186 -16.93 -10.80 -12.75
C ASN A 186 -16.86 -9.43 -13.45
N GLY A 187 -17.60 -9.30 -14.55
CA GLY A 187 -17.61 -8.12 -15.41
C GLY A 187 -16.21 -7.72 -15.92
N VAL A 188 -15.66 -6.64 -15.37
CA VAL A 188 -14.35 -6.08 -15.77
C VAL A 188 -13.21 -6.56 -14.87
N LEU A 189 -13.51 -7.09 -13.67
CA LEU A 189 -12.51 -7.49 -12.69
C LEU A 189 -12.20 -8.99 -12.74
N PHE A 190 -10.92 -9.32 -12.59
CA PHE A 190 -10.43 -10.70 -12.43
C PHE A 190 -10.28 -11.04 -10.94
N TYR A 191 -10.63 -12.28 -10.60
CA TYR A 191 -10.60 -12.78 -9.22
C TYR A 191 -9.81 -14.08 -9.14
N SER A 192 -8.96 -14.19 -8.12
CA SER A 192 -8.26 -15.42 -7.80
C SER A 192 -9.18 -16.43 -7.13
N ILE A 193 -9.22 -17.65 -7.67
CA ILE A 193 -9.91 -18.80 -7.04
C ILE A 193 -9.03 -19.40 -5.94
N GLU A 194 -7.72 -19.43 -6.16
CA GLU A 194 -6.73 -19.99 -5.24
C GLU A 194 -5.56 -19.01 -5.01
N GLY A 195 -4.83 -19.23 -3.91
CA GLY A 195 -3.65 -18.44 -3.57
C GLY A 195 -3.95 -17.18 -2.76
N PRO A 196 -2.95 -16.28 -2.58
CA PRO A 196 -3.10 -15.12 -1.70
C PRO A 196 -4.14 -14.11 -2.16
N GLY A 197 -4.53 -14.12 -3.43
CA GLY A 197 -5.61 -13.27 -3.96
C GLY A 197 -7.01 -13.71 -3.52
N SER A 198 -7.23 -15.00 -3.20
CA SER A 198 -8.53 -15.48 -2.72
C SER A 198 -8.74 -15.27 -1.22
N LEU A 199 -7.65 -15.01 -0.48
CA LEU A 199 -7.67 -14.71 0.95
C LEU A 199 -7.83 -13.20 1.17
N HIS A 200 -9.01 -12.79 1.63
CA HIS A 200 -9.31 -11.40 1.93
C HIS A 200 -10.19 -11.27 3.18
N ALA A 201 -10.01 -10.18 3.91
CA ALA A 201 -10.91 -9.80 5.00
C ALA A 201 -12.25 -9.25 4.46
N PRO A 202 -13.29 -9.16 5.30
CA PRO A 202 -14.57 -8.54 4.94
C PRO A 202 -14.38 -7.11 4.45
N LEU A 203 -15.07 -6.75 3.37
CA LEU A 203 -14.90 -5.48 2.64
C LEU A 203 -14.96 -4.24 3.55
N ILE A 204 -15.90 -4.20 4.50
CA ILE A 204 -16.06 -3.08 5.43
C ILE A 204 -14.85 -2.96 6.37
N ILE A 205 -14.37 -4.10 6.88
CA ILE A 205 -13.21 -4.13 7.79
C ILE A 205 -11.96 -3.68 7.04
N SER A 206 -11.74 -4.20 5.82
CA SER A 206 -10.63 -3.78 4.97
C SER A 206 -10.65 -2.29 4.65
N LEU A 207 -11.83 -1.68 4.41
CA LEU A 207 -11.96 -0.25 4.13
C LEU A 207 -11.76 0.65 5.36
N VAL A 208 -12.15 0.19 6.54
CA VAL A 208 -12.02 0.97 7.79
C VAL A 208 -10.59 0.92 8.32
N VAL A 209 -9.94 -0.23 8.20
CA VAL A 209 -8.57 -0.43 8.68
C VAL A 209 -7.54 0.13 7.70
N GLY A 210 -7.82 0.04 6.40
CA GLY A 210 -7.03 0.69 5.35
C GLY A 210 -7.13 2.20 5.45
#